data_AF-A0A447TLU4-F1
#
_entry.id   AF-A0A447TLU4-F1
#
_cell.length_a   1.000
_cell.length_b   1.000
_cell.length_c   1.000
_cell.angle_alpha   90.00
_cell.angle_beta   90.00
_cell.angle_gamma   90.00
#
_symmetry.space_group_name_H-M   'P 1'
#
loop_
_entity.id
_entity.type
_entity.pdbx_description
1 polymer ?
#
loop_
_entity_poly.entity_id
_entity_poly.type
_entity_poly.pdbx_seq_one_letter_code
_entity_poly.pdbx_strand_id
1 'polypeptide(L)'
;MPSMAVVKGDSRVAEISAASILAKVTRDAEMAALDIVFPQYGFAQHKGYPTAFHLEKLAQYGATAHHRRSFAPVKRALGLVS
;
A
#
# COMPACT_ATOMS: atom_id res chain seq x y z
N MET A 1 -20.93 19.84 -1.01
CA MET A 1 -21.11 19.62 -2.45
C MET A 1 -22.00 18.40 -2.64
N PRO A 2 -22.93 18.39 -3.62
CA PRO A 2 -23.67 17.17 -3.97
C PRO A 2 -22.72 16.12 -4.54
N SER A 3 -22.91 14.85 -4.17
CA SER A 3 -22.07 13.73 -4.61
C SER A 3 -22.86 12.43 -4.66
N MET A 4 -22.45 11.51 -5.54
CA MET A 4 -23.06 10.19 -5.68
C MET A 4 -21.96 9.12 -5.75
N ALA A 5 -22.11 8.04 -4.99
CA ALA A 5 -21.23 6.89 -5.08
C ALA A 5 -21.69 5.94 -6.18
N VAL A 6 -20.76 5.50 -7.05
CA VAL A 6 -21.03 4.54 -8.13
C VAL A 6 -20.23 3.27 -7.87
N VAL A 7 -20.94 2.16 -7.63
CA VAL A 7 -20.31 0.83 -7.47
C VAL A 7 -19.61 0.45 -8.77
N LYS A 8 -18.31 0.10 -8.69
CA LYS A 8 -17.43 -0.15 -9.85
C LYS A 8 -17.42 1.02 -10.85
N GLY A 9 -17.38 2.25 -10.32
CA GLY A 9 -17.42 3.47 -11.13
C GLY A 9 -16.27 3.59 -12.13
N ASP A 10 -15.10 3.05 -11.80
CA ASP A 10 -13.92 3.00 -12.66
C ASP A 10 -14.14 2.24 -13.98
N SER A 11 -15.07 1.27 -14.01
CA SER A 11 -15.44 0.54 -15.22
C SER A 11 -16.70 1.10 -15.91
N ARG A 12 -17.30 2.18 -15.37
CA ARG A 12 -18.62 2.68 -15.79
C ARG A 12 -18.64 4.17 -16.11
N VAL A 13 -17.71 4.95 -15.57
CA VAL A 13 -17.64 6.40 -15.66
C VAL A 13 -16.22 6.81 -16.02
N ALA A 14 -16.07 7.56 -17.11
CA ALA A 14 -14.76 7.90 -17.67
C ALA A 14 -13.90 8.71 -16.69
N GLU A 15 -14.50 9.65 -15.96
CA GLU A 15 -13.83 10.50 -14.98
C GLU A 15 -13.32 9.69 -13.79
N ILE A 16 -14.11 8.71 -13.32
CA ILE A 16 -13.68 7.80 -12.23
C ILE A 16 -12.55 6.89 -12.72
N SER A 17 -12.61 6.44 -13.98
CA SER A 17 -11.55 5.65 -14.62
C SER A 17 -10.23 6.45 -14.73
N ALA A 18 -10.29 7.68 -15.23
CA ALA A 18 -9.13 8.56 -15.31
C ALA A 18 -8.53 8.83 -13.92
N ALA A 19 -9.38 9.08 -12.91
CA ALA A 19 -8.94 9.26 -11.53
C ALA A 19 -8.25 8.01 -10.96
N SER A 20 -8.75 6.80 -11.25
CA SER A 20 -8.15 5.55 -10.75
C SER A 20 -6.78 5.28 -11.37
N ILE A 21 -6.59 5.60 -12.65
CA ILE A 21 -5.29 5.52 -13.34
C ILE A 21 -4.28 6.47 -12.69
N LEU A 22 -4.64 7.75 -12.53
CA LEU A 22 -3.76 8.73 -11.90
C LEU A 22 -3.38 8.31 -10.48
N ALA A 23 -4.35 7.85 -9.69
CA ALA A 23 -4.11 7.36 -8.33
C ALA A 23 -3.13 6.17 -8.33
N LYS A 24 -3.33 5.19 -9.21
CA LYS A 24 -2.49 3.99 -9.28
C LYS A 24 -1.06 4.30 -9.71
N VAL A 25 -0.88 5.07 -10.80
CA VAL A 25 0.45 5.43 -11.32
C VAL A 25 1.23 6.21 -10.26
N THR A 26 0.60 7.20 -9.63
CA THR A 26 1.22 7.98 -8.56
C THR A 26 1.64 7.08 -7.40
N ARG A 27 0.74 6.20 -6.95
CA ARG A 27 1.00 5.31 -5.82
C ARG A 27 2.15 4.32 -6.12
N ASP A 28 2.23 3.82 -7.34
CA ASP A 28 3.29 2.88 -7.72
C ASP A 28 4.65 3.56 -7.82
N ALA A 29 4.70 4.83 -8.22
CA ALA A 29 5.90 5.64 -8.21
C ALA A 29 6.40 5.91 -6.77
N GLU A 30 5.49 6.24 -5.84
CA GLU A 30 5.84 6.38 -4.43
C GLU A 30 6.44 5.09 -3.85
N MET A 31 5.92 3.92 -4.24
CA MET A 31 6.44 2.64 -3.79
C MET A 31 7.80 2.30 -4.39
N ALA A 32 8.07 2.71 -5.62
CA ALA A 32 9.40 2.62 -6.22
C ALA A 32 10.40 3.54 -5.50
N ALA A 33 10.00 4.77 -5.18
CA ALA A 33 10.85 5.69 -4.40
C ALA A 33 11.13 5.15 -2.98
N LEU A 34 10.12 4.56 -2.34
CA LEU A 34 10.28 3.97 -1.01
C LEU A 34 11.22 2.76 -1.03
N ASP A 35 11.23 1.99 -2.13
CA ASP A 35 12.14 0.86 -2.33
C ASP A 35 13.61 1.29 -2.33
N ILE A 36 13.92 2.48 -2.89
CA ILE A 36 15.28 3.03 -2.86
C ILE A 36 15.73 3.31 -1.41
N VAL A 37 14.81 3.78 -0.56
CA VAL A 37 15.09 4.10 0.84
C VAL A 37 15.12 2.85 1.73
N PHE A 38 14.30 1.85 1.40
CA PHE A 38 14.14 0.60 2.17
C PHE A 38 14.28 -0.64 1.27
N PRO A 39 15.46 -0.85 0.64
CA PRO A 39 15.65 -1.86 -0.40
C PRO A 39 15.41 -3.29 0.08
N GLN A 40 15.55 -3.55 1.38
CA GLN A 40 15.32 -4.87 1.97
C GLN A 40 13.85 -5.30 1.96
N TYR A 41 12.89 -4.37 1.79
CA TYR A 41 11.46 -4.70 1.80
C TYR A 41 10.92 -5.03 0.41
N GLY A 42 11.51 -4.52 -0.69
CA GLY A 42 11.03 -4.78 -2.04
C GLY A 42 9.71 -4.08 -2.39
N PHE A 43 9.46 -2.87 -1.85
CA PHE A 43 8.23 -2.09 -2.05
C PHE A 43 7.91 -1.86 -3.53
N ALA A 44 8.91 -1.75 -4.40
CA ALA A 44 8.69 -1.59 -5.83
C ALA A 44 7.95 -2.80 -6.45
N GLN A 45 8.06 -3.99 -5.87
CA GLN A 45 7.46 -5.22 -6.39
C GLN A 45 6.02 -5.39 -5.92
N HIS A 46 5.78 -5.30 -4.61
CA HIS A 46 4.49 -5.62 -4.01
C HIS A 46 3.67 -4.39 -3.60
N LYS A 47 4.19 -3.17 -3.78
CA LYS A 47 3.47 -1.90 -3.54
C LYS A 47 2.88 -1.73 -2.13
N GLY A 48 3.47 -2.42 -1.15
CA GLY A 48 2.98 -2.46 0.23
C GLY A 48 1.84 -3.44 0.51
N TYR A 49 1.37 -4.21 -0.47
CA TYR A 49 0.42 -5.31 -0.23
C TYR A 49 1.07 -6.42 0.62
N PRO A 50 0.28 -7.15 1.44
CA PRO A 50 0.79 -8.16 2.37
C PRO A 50 1.07 -9.49 1.64
N THR A 51 1.97 -9.48 0.66
CA THR A 51 2.46 -10.70 0.02
C THR A 51 3.29 -11.51 1.01
N ALA A 52 3.45 -12.82 0.77
CA ALA A 52 4.29 -13.68 1.63
C ALA A 52 5.70 -13.09 1.81
N PHE A 53 6.30 -12.63 0.71
CA PHE A 53 7.59 -11.94 0.71
C PHE A 53 7.58 -10.69 1.61
N HIS A 54 6.59 -9.81 1.49
CA HIS A 54 6.54 -8.60 2.32
C HIS A 54 6.35 -8.94 3.81
N LEU A 55 5.54 -9.94 4.13
CA LEU A 55 5.34 -10.38 5.51
C LEU A 55 6.62 -11.00 6.10
N GLU A 56 7.39 -11.74 5.31
CA GLU A 56 8.71 -12.24 5.69
C GLU A 56 9.68 -11.09 6.00
N LYS A 57 9.78 -10.09 5.12
CA LYS A 57 10.63 -8.91 5.34
C LYS A 57 10.18 -8.07 6.53
N LEU A 58 8.87 -7.94 6.75
CA LEU A 58 8.31 -7.29 7.93
C LEU A 58 8.66 -8.03 9.23
N ALA A 59 8.64 -9.36 9.22
CA ALA A 59 9.05 -10.15 10.38
C ALA A 59 10.56 -10.08 10.62
N GLN A 60 11.36 -10.06 9.56
CA GLN A 60 12.82 -10.03 9.63
C GLN A 60 13.38 -8.66 10.06
N TYR A 61 12.85 -7.58 9.52
CA TYR A 61 13.40 -6.23 9.68
C TYR A 61 12.53 -5.31 10.56
N GLY A 62 11.35 -5.76 10.99
CA GLY A 62 10.41 -4.96 11.75
C GLY A 62 9.59 -3.99 10.87
N ALA A 63 8.75 -3.18 11.50
CA ALA A 63 7.92 -2.20 10.79
C ALA A 63 8.64 -0.84 10.63
N THR A 64 8.53 -0.25 9.45
CA THR A 64 8.97 1.14 9.19
C THR A 64 7.87 2.17 9.51
N ALA A 65 8.20 3.46 9.49
CA ALA A 65 7.23 4.55 9.64
C ALA A 65 6.14 4.56 8.55
N HIS A 66 6.40 3.96 7.39
CA HIS A 66 5.45 3.87 6.27
C HIS A 66 4.48 2.69 6.40
N HIS A 67 4.69 1.79 7.36
CA HIS A 67 3.76 0.72 7.64
C HIS A 67 2.55 1.23 8.42
N ARG A 68 1.37 0.73 8.07
CA ARG A 68 0.13 1.05 8.77
C ARG A 68 0.09 0.32 10.11
N ARG A 69 0.47 1.01 11.18
CA ARG A 69 0.58 0.44 12.55
C ARG A 69 -0.69 -0.20 13.08
N SER A 70 -1.87 0.17 12.59
CA SER A 70 -3.14 -0.43 13.00
C SER A 70 -3.39 -1.81 12.38
N PHE A 71 -2.67 -2.20 11.32
CA PHE A 71 -2.88 -3.46 10.62
C PHE A 71 -2.28 -4.62 11.41
N ALA A 72 -3.02 -5.73 11.52
CA ALA A 72 -2.64 -6.87 12.35
C ALA A 72 -1.18 -7.38 12.18
N PRO A 73 -0.65 -7.60 10.96
CA PRO A 73 0.74 -8.05 10.82
C PRO A 73 1.76 -7.02 11.31
N VAL A 74 1.46 -5.73 11.15
CA VAL A 74 2.33 -4.64 11.59
C VAL A 74 2.28 -4.48 13.11
N LYS A 75 1.09 -4.58 13.72
CA LYS A 75 0.97 -4.59 15.20
C LYS A 75 1.81 -5.70 15.82
N ARG A 76 1.76 -6.91 15.24
CA ARG A 76 2.57 -8.05 15.71
C ARG A 76 4.07 -7.77 15.60
N ALA A 77 4.52 -7.26 14.45
CA ALA A 77 5.93 -6.88 14.26
C ALA A 77 6.40 -5.77 15.21
N LEU A 78 5.48 -4.94 15.71
CA LEU A 78 5.76 -3.87 16.68
C LEU A 78 5.59 -4.31 18.15
N GLY A 79 5.20 -5.56 18.42
CA GLY A 79 4.90 -6.02 19.79
C GLY A 79 3.68 -5.33 20.43
N LEU A 80 2.78 -4.75 19.62
CA LEU A 80 1.60 -4.01 20.07
C LEU A 80 0.36 -4.90 20.24
N VAL A 81 0.52 -6.22 20.23
CA VAL A 81 -0.57 -7.19 20.35
C VAL A 81 -0.45 -7.90 21.69
N SER A 82 -1.50 -7.78 22.50
CA SER A 82 -1.85 -8.73 23.57
C SER A 82 -2.33 -10.05 22.97
#